data_AF-A0A5E6SK36-F1
#
_entry.id   AF-A0A5E6SK36-F1
#
_cell.length_a   1.000
_cell.length_b   1.000
_cell.length_c   1.000
_cell.angle_alpha   90.00
_cell.angle_beta   90.00
_cell.angle_gamma   90.00
#
_symmetry.space_group_name_H-M   'P 1'
#
loop_
_entity.id
_entity.type
_entity.pdbx_description
1 polymer ?
#
loop_
_entity_poly.entity_id
_entity_poly.type
_entity_poly.pdbx_seq_one_letter_code
_entity_poly.pdbx_strand_id
1 'polypeptide(L)'
;MRKETQNKAMIRQTALCDWLDLSRSGLDKLRKKDPSFPRPLKDGDARQAAAFYVVAEVQSWLQSKIEARDAANAPVIPIDDEQQSKHQRRIAT
;
A
#
# COMPACT_ATOMS: atom_id res chain seq x y z
N MET A 1 10.98 17.77 7.93
CA MET A 1 11.77 16.54 7.72
C MET A 1 10.89 15.50 7.04
N ARG A 2 11.18 15.14 5.78
CA ARG A 2 10.51 14.00 5.13
C ARG A 2 11.31 12.75 5.49
N LYS A 3 10.72 11.84 6.26
CA LYS A 3 11.34 10.53 6.54
C LYS A 3 11.11 9.67 5.31
N GLU A 4 12.15 9.47 4.52
CA GLU A 4 12.13 8.55 3.39
C GLU A 4 12.04 7.11 3.91
N THR A 5 10.86 6.50 3.76
CA THR A 5 10.58 5.09 4.07
C THR A 5 11.05 4.18 2.92
N GLN A 6 12.20 4.48 2.33
CA GLN A 6 12.70 3.71 1.20
C GLN A 6 13.17 2.34 1.74
N ASN A 7 12.57 1.27 1.21
CA ASN A 7 12.95 -0.14 1.34
C ASN A 7 12.69 -0.87 2.68
N LYS A 8 11.85 -0.35 3.58
CA LYS A 8 11.48 -1.10 4.79
C LYS A 8 10.31 -2.05 4.52
N ALA A 9 10.53 -3.36 4.65
CA ALA A 9 9.48 -4.37 4.51
C ALA A 9 8.37 -4.24 5.57
N MET A 10 8.72 -3.75 6.76
CA MET A 10 7.80 -3.58 7.89
C MET A 10 7.97 -2.21 8.54
N ILE A 11 6.85 -1.59 8.92
CA ILE A 11 6.81 -0.30 9.61
C ILE A 11 6.05 -0.41 10.94
N ARG A 12 6.48 0.38 11.92
CA ARG A 12 5.77 0.50 13.21
C ARG A 12 4.42 1.16 12.99
N GLN A 13 3.45 0.83 13.85
CA GLN A 13 2.12 1.45 13.80
C GLN A 13 2.14 2.98 13.85
N THR A 14 3.07 3.59 14.59
CA THR A 14 3.21 5.06 14.64
C THR A 14 3.61 5.64 13.29
N ALA A 15 4.59 5.04 12.61
CA ALA A 15 5.00 5.47 11.28
C ALA A 15 3.89 5.24 10.23
N LEU A 16 3.11 4.16 10.36
CA LEU A 16 1.94 3.92 9.51
C LEU A 16 0.87 5.00 9.69
N CYS A 17 0.62 5.41 10.94
CA CYS A 17 -0.29 6.51 11.25
C CYS A 17 0.16 7.81 10.58
N ASP A 18 1.44 8.17 10.69
CA ASP A 18 2.00 9.35 10.03
C ASP A 18 1.90 9.25 8.49
N TRP A 19 2.11 8.05 7.94
CA TRP A 19 2.09 7.83 6.48
C TRP A 19 0.68 7.93 5.88
N LEU A 20 -0.33 7.42 6.59
CA LEU A 20 -1.72 7.48 6.16
C LEU A 20 -2.44 8.77 6.61
N ASP A 21 -1.74 9.69 7.28
CA ASP A 21 -2.29 10.89 7.92
C ASP A 21 -3.47 10.55 8.85
N LEU A 22 -3.33 9.48 9.64
CA LEU A 22 -4.34 8.97 10.56
C LEU A 22 -3.86 9.05 12.01
N SER A 23 -4.74 9.50 12.89
CA SER A 23 -4.52 9.33 14.33
C SER A 23 -4.61 7.86 14.74
N ARG A 24 -4.05 7.51 15.90
CA ARG A 24 -4.11 6.14 16.46
C ARG A 24 -5.54 5.63 16.59
N SER A 25 -6.47 6.49 17.01
CA SER A 25 -7.89 6.15 17.12
C SER A 25 -8.57 6.06 15.76
N GLY A 26 -8.15 6.87 14.78
CA GLY A 26 -8.58 6.76 13.39
C GLY A 26 -8.21 5.40 12.78
N LEU A 27 -6.98 4.96 12.99
CA LEU A 27 -6.52 3.64 12.55
C LEU A 27 -7.31 2.49 13.21
N ASP A 28 -7.64 2.61 14.49
CA ASP A 28 -8.44 1.60 15.19
C ASP A 28 -9.89 1.52 14.66
N LYS A 29 -10.49 2.67 14.36
CA LYS A 29 -11.81 2.75 13.71
C LYS A 29 -11.77 2.18 12.29
N LEU A 30 -10.71 2.48 11.53
CA LEU A 30 -10.51 1.95 10.17
C LEU A 30 -10.48 0.42 10.19
N ARG A 31 -9.71 -0.18 11.11
CA ARG A 31 -9.62 -1.63 11.28
C ARG A 31 -10.95 -2.28 11.66
N LYS A 32 -11.80 -1.58 12.41
CA LYS A 32 -13.14 -2.07 12.78
C LYS A 32 -14.14 -1.95 11.63
N LYS A 33 -14.03 -0.89 10.84
CA LYS A 33 -14.91 -0.62 9.70
C LYS A 33 -14.57 -1.49 8.49
N ASP A 34 -13.29 -1.74 8.27
CA ASP A 34 -12.79 -2.48 7.12
C ASP A 34 -11.99 -3.71 7.53
N PRO A 35 -12.58 -4.91 7.46
CA PRO A 35 -11.90 -6.15 7.81
C PRO A 35 -10.83 -6.57 6.78
N SER A 36 -10.79 -5.93 5.61
CA SER A 36 -9.71 -6.16 4.61
C SER A 36 -8.42 -5.43 4.96
N PHE A 37 -8.44 -4.55 5.97
CA PHE A 37 -7.25 -3.83 6.39
C PHE A 37 -6.21 -4.79 7.01
N PRO A 38 -4.91 -4.64 6.70
CA PRO A 38 -3.86 -5.55 7.17
C PRO A 38 -3.82 -5.69 8.69
N ARG A 39 -3.55 -6.90 9.18
CA ARG A 39 -3.48 -7.16 10.62
C ARG A 39 -2.12 -6.75 11.17
N PRO A 40 -2.06 -6.14 12.37
CA PRO A 40 -0.79 -5.88 13.02
C PRO A 40 -0.08 -7.18 13.39
N LEU A 41 1.21 -7.25 13.07
CA LEU A 41 2.10 -8.25 13.63
C LEU A 41 2.61 -7.75 14.98
N LYS A 42 2.27 -8.46 16.05
CA LYS A 42 2.74 -8.16 17.40
C LYS A 42 3.98 -9.00 17.72
N ASP A 43 4.97 -8.36 18.33
CA ASP A 43 6.23 -9.01 18.75
C ASP A 43 6.10 -9.74 20.12
N GLY A 44 4.92 -9.72 20.74
CA GLY A 44 4.69 -10.39 22.02
C GLY A 44 3.24 -10.28 22.50
N ASP A 45 2.94 -11.02 23.58
CA ASP A 45 1.60 -11.10 24.17
C ASP A 45 1.24 -9.87 25.03
N ALA A 46 2.26 -9.14 25.49
CA ALA A 46 2.08 -7.96 26.32
C ALA A 46 1.23 -6.88 25.63
N ARG A 47 0.39 -6.19 26.41
CA ARG A 47 -0.45 -5.07 25.92
C ARG A 47 0.39 -3.92 25.32
N GLN A 48 1.63 -3.78 25.77
CA GLN A 48 2.60 -2.79 25.29
C GLN A 48 3.48 -3.30 24.13
N ALA A 49 3.29 -4.55 23.70
CA ALA A 49 4.04 -5.11 22.58
C ALA A 49 3.80 -4.25 21.34
N ALA A 50 4.89 -3.90 20.68
CA ALA A 50 4.82 -3.03 19.55
C ALA A 50 4.21 -3.74 18.34
N ALA A 51 3.29 -3.04 17.68
CA ALA A 51 2.63 -3.52 16.47
C ALA A 51 3.39 -3.04 15.22
N PHE A 52 3.65 -3.98 14.33
CA PHE A 52 4.23 -3.76 13.02
C PHE A 52 3.23 -4.08 11.92
N TYR A 53 3.40 -3.43 10.78
CA TYR A 53 2.62 -3.67 9.57
C TYR A 53 3.56 -3.87 8.39
N VAL A 54 3.22 -4.83 7.52
CA VAL A 54 3.96 -5.08 6.29
C VAL A 54 3.55 -4.04 5.26
N VAL A 55 4.51 -3.33 4.68
CA VAL A 55 4.23 -2.24 3.73
C VAL A 55 3.51 -2.76 2.49
N ALA A 56 3.94 -3.91 1.98
CA ALA A 56 3.33 -4.53 0.80
C ALA A 56 1.84 -4.84 0.98
N GLU A 57 1.42 -5.32 2.17
CA GLU A 57 0.00 -5.58 2.44
C GLU A 57 -0.81 -4.28 2.47
N VAL A 58 -0.27 -3.22 3.08
CA VAL A 58 -0.94 -1.91 3.11
C VAL A 58 -1.05 -1.32 1.70
N GLN A 59 -0.01 -1.45 0.89
CA GLN A 59 -0.05 -1.01 -0.51
C GLN A 59 -1.06 -1.80 -1.33
N SER A 60 -1.12 -3.12 -1.16
CA SER A 60 -2.13 -3.96 -1.82
C SER A 60 -3.54 -3.54 -1.43
N TRP A 61 -3.79 -3.24 -0.15
CA TRP A 61 -5.08 -2.74 0.30
C TRP A 61 -5.43 -1.38 -0.32
N LEU A 62 -4.48 -0.45 -0.42
CA LEU A 62 -4.67 0.83 -1.11
C LEU A 62 -4.99 0.63 -2.59
N GLN A 63 -4.27 -0.28 -3.26
CA GLN A 63 -4.49 -0.61 -4.65
C GLN A 63 -5.92 -1.15 -4.87
N SER A 64 -6.39 -2.06 -4.02
CA SER A 64 -7.77 -2.54 -4.08
C SER A 64 -8.81 -1.43 -3.85
N LYS A 65 -8.51 -0.41 -3.05
CA LYS A 65 -9.38 0.78 -2.90
C LYS A 65 -9.41 1.64 -4.16
N ILE A 66 -8.27 1.80 -4.82
CA ILE A 66 -8.16 2.52 -6.09
C ILE A 66 -8.94 1.77 -7.17
N GLU A 67 -8.74 0.46 -7.30
CA GLU A 67 -9.46 -0.37 -8.27
C GLU A 67 -10.97 -0.36 -8.01
N ALA A 68 -11.41 -0.49 -6.76
CA ALA A 68 -12.84 -0.41 -6.42
C ALA A 68 -13.44 0.97 -6.75
N ARG A 69 -12.66 2.05 -6.56
CA ARG A 69 -13.06 3.41 -6.96
C ARG A 69 -13.14 3.53 -8.48
N ASP A 70 -12.12 3.07 -9.19
CA ASP A 70 -12.00 3.21 -10.64
C ASP A 70 -13.03 2.33 -11.37
N ALA A 71 -13.28 1.11 -10.87
CA ALA A 71 -14.38 0.26 -11.33
C ALA A 71 -15.75 0.91 -11.16
N ALA A 72 -15.95 1.70 -10.09
CA ALA A 72 -17.19 2.44 -9.85
C ALA A 72 -17.29 3.74 -10.66
N ASN A 73 -16.17 4.28 -11.17
CA ASN A 73 -16.09 5.61 -11.79
C ASN A 73 -15.75 5.60 -13.31
N ALA A 74 -15.90 4.45 -13.98
CA ALA A 74 -15.87 4.25 -15.45
C ALA A 74 -14.48 3.98 -16.11
N PRO A 75 -14.49 3.53 -17.38
CA PRO A 75 -13.84 2.30 -17.84
C PRO A 75 -12.31 2.42 -17.90
N VAL A 76 -11.59 1.53 -17.22
CA VAL A 76 -10.15 1.40 -17.39
C VAL A 76 -9.90 0.72 -18.73
N ILE A 77 -9.49 1.52 -19.71
CA ILE A 77 -8.79 1.07 -20.91
C ILE A 77 -7.55 0.33 -20.41
N PRO A 78 -7.37 -0.96 -20.76
CA PRO A 78 -6.18 -1.69 -20.37
C PRO A 78 -4.98 -1.01 -21.02
N ILE A 79 -4.13 -0.38 -20.20
CA ILE A 79 -2.77 -0.06 -20.57
C ILE A 79 -2.04 -1.40 -20.48
N ASP A 80 -2.21 -2.23 -21.51
CA ASP A 80 -1.25 -3.29 -21.78
C ASP A 80 0.12 -2.61 -21.84
N ASP A 81 1.02 -3.10 -21.00
CA ASP A 81 2.45 -2.84 -21.04
C ASP A 81 3.01 -3.45 -22.35
N GLU A 82 2.56 -2.92 -23.50
CA GLU A 82 3.17 -3.15 -24.81
C GLU A 82 4.40 -2.24 -24.93
N GLN A 83 5.31 -2.35 -23.97
CA GLN A 83 6.63 -1.71 -24.01
C GLN A 83 7.72 -2.77 -24.16
N GLN A 84 7.53 -3.71 -25.08
CA GLN A 84 8.65 -4.47 -25.63
C GLN A 84 8.44 -4.98 -27.06
N SER A 85 8.02 -4.11 -27.98
CA SER A 85 8.14 -4.43 -29.41
C SER A 85 8.57 -3.20 -30.22
N LYS A 86 9.69 -3.36 -30.93
CA LYS A 86 10.20 -2.51 -32.05
C LYS A 86 11.17 -1.36 -31.71
N HIS A 87 12.31 -1.65 -31.06
CA HIS A 87 13.56 -0.88 -31.28
C HIS A 87 14.63 -1.65 -32.11
N GLN A 88 14.30 -2.79 -32.72
CA GLN A 88 15.17 -3.42 -33.71
C GLN A 88 14.56 -3.39 -35.12
N ARG A 89 14.37 -2.18 -35.66
CA ARG A 89 14.43 -1.95 -37.10
C ARG A 89 15.07 -0.59 -37.35
N ARG A 90 16.17 -0.61 -38.12
CA ARG A 90 16.85 0.51 -38.83
C ARG A 90 18.20 0.95 -38.28
N ILE A 91 19.21 0.17 -38.63
CA ILE A 91 20.46 0.63 -39.28
C ILE A 91 20.58 -0.28 -40.53
N ALA A 92 20.31 0.18 -41.76
CA ALA A 92 21.23 0.92 -42.65
C ALA A 92 22.58 0.17 -42.72
N THR A 93 23.06 -0.37 -43.83
CA THR A 93 22.93 -0.08 -45.27
C THR A 93 23.37 -1.32 -46.03
#